data_AF-A0A1M7C3E2-F1
#
_entry.id   AF-A0A1M7C3E2-F1
#
_cell.length_a   1.000
_cell.length_b   1.000
_cell.length_c   1.000
_cell.angle_alpha   90.00
_cell.angle_beta   90.00
_cell.angle_gamma   90.00
#
_symmetry.space_group_name_H-M   'P 1'
#
loop_
_entity.id
_entity.type
_entity.pdbx_description
1 polymer ?
#
loop_
_entity_poly.entity_id
_entity_poly.type
_entity_poly.pdbx_seq_one_letter_code
_entity_poly.pdbx_strand_id
1 'polypeptide(L)'
;MAVTICRMVVIGITALYLFALAYFVIGTYGLFGQAPNPLAGVFLLPLGLPWSLLLTGLPETVRPWALVAAPLLNIAFFTVMCRRTAARVRAGKN
;
A
#
# COMPACT_ATOMS: atom_id res chain seq x y z
N MET A 1 -7.08 -6.44 -22.53
CA MET A 1 -5.69 -6.28 -22.03
C MET A 1 -5.59 -5.24 -20.90
N ALA A 2 -6.09 -4.02 -21.09
CA ALA A 2 -6.01 -2.95 -20.06
C ALA A 2 -6.53 -3.36 -18.66
N VAL A 3 -7.65 -4.08 -18.59
CA VAL A 3 -8.22 -4.54 -17.30
C VAL A 3 -7.32 -5.58 -16.61
N THR A 4 -6.66 -6.46 -17.38
CA THR A 4 -5.74 -7.48 -16.84
C THR A 4 -4.49 -6.83 -16.25
N ILE A 5 -3.90 -5.86 -16.96
CA ILE A 5 -2.73 -5.09 -16.49
C ILE A 5 -3.10 -4.33 -15.21
N CYS A 6 -4.26 -3.67 -15.20
CA CYS A 6 -4.75 -2.93 -14.03
C CYS A 6 -4.89 -3.86 -12.81
N ARG A 7 -5.44 -5.06 -13.01
CA ARG A 7 -5.57 -6.08 -11.95
C ARG A 7 -4.21 -6.59 -11.46
N MET A 8 -3.26 -6.85 -12.37
CA MET A 8 -1.90 -7.26 -12.00
C MET A 8 -1.20 -6.19 -11.16
N VAL A 9 -1.32 -4.91 -11.52
CA VAL A 9 -0.74 -3.80 -10.75
C VAL A 9 -1.31 -3.74 -9.34
N VAL A 10 -2.65 -3.83 -9.19
CA VAL A 10 -3.29 -3.83 -7.87
C VAL A 10 -2.82 -5.03 -7.04
N ILE A 11 -2.76 -6.22 -7.62
CA ILE A 11 -2.27 -7.43 -6.93
C ILE A 11 -0.81 -7.26 -6.51
N GLY A 12 0.05 -6.76 -7.39
CA GLY A 12 1.47 -6.56 -7.11
C GLY A 12 1.71 -5.58 -5.97
N ILE A 13 1.07 -4.40 -6.00
CA ILE A 13 1.19 -3.40 -4.93
C ILE A 13 0.64 -3.96 -3.61
N THR A 14 -0.49 -4.68 -3.66
CA THR A 14 -1.09 -5.29 -2.46
C THR A 14 -0.17 -6.35 -1.85
N ALA A 15 0.42 -7.22 -2.69
CA ALA A 15 1.34 -8.26 -2.23
C ALA A 15 2.61 -7.65 -1.60
N LEU A 16 3.20 -6.64 -2.24
CA LEU A 16 4.35 -5.91 -1.70
C LEU A 16 4.00 -5.21 -0.38
N TYR A 17 2.82 -4.61 -0.27
CA TYR A 17 2.34 -3.99 0.97
C TYR A 17 2.20 -5.01 2.10
N LEU A 18 1.54 -6.14 1.85
CA LEU A 18 1.37 -7.19 2.86
C LEU A 18 2.72 -7.78 3.29
N PHE A 19 3.64 -7.98 2.35
CA PHE A 19 4.98 -8.46 2.65
C PHE A 19 5.75 -7.47 3.52
N ALA A 20 5.75 -6.18 3.16
CA ALA A 20 6.39 -5.14 3.95
C ALA A 20 5.77 -4.99 5.34
N LEU A 21 4.44 -5.11 5.45
CA LEU A 21 3.73 -5.06 6.73
C LEU A 21 4.08 -6.25 7.62
N ALA A 22 4.12 -7.47 7.06
CA ALA A 22 4.54 -8.66 7.78
C ALA A 22 5.99 -8.51 8.27
N TYR A 23 6.90 -8.04 7.40
CA TYR A 23 8.29 -7.78 7.77
C TYR A 23 8.41 -6.73 8.88
N PHE A 24 7.62 -5.65 8.82
CA PHE A 24 7.56 -4.63 9.87
C PHE A 24 7.11 -5.21 11.22
N VAL A 25 6.05 -6.02 11.24
CA VAL A 25 5.57 -6.68 12.47
C VAL A 25 6.62 -7.64 13.02
N ILE A 26 7.21 -8.47 12.16
CA ILE A 26 8.26 -9.42 12.54
C ILE A 26 9.46 -8.70 13.15
N GLY A 27 9.96 -7.66 12.47
CA GLY A 27 11.07 -6.85 12.94
C GLY A 27 10.76 -6.07 14.21
N THR A 28 9.54 -5.56 14.37
CA THR A 28 9.15 -4.75 15.55
C THR A 28 9.04 -5.60 16.81
N TYR A 29 8.43 -6.79 16.71
CA TYR A 29 8.21 -7.68 17.85
C TYR A 29 9.35 -8.69 18.07
N GLY A 30 10.38 -8.70 17.22
CA GLY A 30 11.47 -9.68 17.30
C GLY A 30 10.96 -11.12 17.14
N LEU A 31 9.90 -11.30 16.35
CA LEU A 31 9.33 -12.62 16.07
C LEU A 31 10.44 -13.50 15.46
N PHE A 32 10.40 -14.80 15.74
CA PHE A 32 11.43 -15.78 15.33
C PHE A 32 12.81 -15.63 16.01
N GLY A 33 12.88 -14.97 17.18
CA GLY A 33 14.13 -14.85 17.95
C GLY A 33 15.12 -13.86 17.35
N GLN A 34 14.64 -12.97 16.47
CA GLN A 34 15.45 -11.92 15.85
C GLN A 34 15.56 -10.71 16.78
N ALA A 35 16.68 -9.99 16.73
CA ALA A 35 16.80 -8.71 17.42
C ALA A 35 15.77 -7.72 16.84
N PRO A 36 15.02 -6.97 17.67
CA PRO A 36 14.07 -5.98 17.19
C PRO A 36 14.73 -4.97 16.25
N ASN A 37 14.20 -4.86 15.03
CA ASN A 37 14.73 -3.99 13.99
C ASN A 37 13.67 -2.95 13.58
N PRO A 38 13.71 -1.72 14.15
CA PRO A 38 12.74 -0.67 13.84
C PRO A 38 12.87 -0.12 12.41
N LEU A 39 13.99 -0.36 11.72
CA LEU A 39 14.17 0.07 10.32
C LEU A 39 13.32 -0.75 9.33
N ALA A 40 12.70 -1.85 9.76
CA ALA A 40 11.78 -2.61 8.91
C ALA A 40 10.60 -1.77 8.39
N GLY A 41 10.24 -0.68 9.08
CA GLY A 41 9.18 0.25 8.65
C GLY A 41 9.55 1.09 7.43
N VAL A 42 10.84 1.17 7.06
CA VAL A 42 11.30 1.99 5.93
C VAL A 42 10.73 1.50 4.59
N PHE A 43 10.43 0.21 4.45
CA PHE A 43 9.85 -0.33 3.22
C PHE A 43 8.42 0.16 2.96
N LEU A 44 7.68 0.58 3.99
CA LEU A 44 6.33 1.11 3.85
C LEU A 44 6.32 2.55 3.28
N LEU A 45 7.39 3.33 3.49
CA LEU A 45 7.51 4.72 3.04
C LEU A 45 7.45 4.88 1.50
N PRO A 46 8.28 4.18 0.70
CA PRO A 46 8.24 4.32 -0.76
C PRO A 46 6.97 3.72 -1.36
N LEU A 47 6.42 2.65 -0.76
CA LEU A 47 5.14 2.06 -1.14
C LEU A 47 3.95 3.01 -0.93
N GLY A 48 4.07 3.92 0.04
CA GLY A 48 3.06 4.93 0.37
C GLY A 48 3.20 6.24 -0.40
N LEU A 49 4.22 6.42 -1.26
CA LEU A 49 4.37 7.63 -2.06
C LEU A 49 3.21 7.76 -3.07
N PRO A 50 2.81 9.00 -3.41
CA PRO A 50 3.27 10.29 -2.87
C PRO A 50 2.63 10.65 -1.52
N TRP A 51 1.63 9.89 -1.05
CA TRP A 51 0.83 10.21 0.13
C TRP A 51 1.66 10.30 1.41
N SER A 52 2.70 9.47 1.55
CA SER A 52 3.63 9.53 2.68
C SER A 52 4.28 10.90 2.85
N LEU A 53 4.54 11.64 1.75
CA LEU A 53 5.08 13.02 1.80
C LEU A 53 4.03 14.02 2.31
N LEU A 54 2.77 13.85 1.90
CA LEU A 54 1.65 14.72 2.31
C LEU A 54 1.28 14.53 3.78
N LEU A 55 1.56 13.35 4.34
CA LEU A 55 1.24 13.00 5.72
C LEU A 55 2.30 13.46 6.73
N THR A 56 3.39 14.10 6.28
CA THR A 56 4.47 14.61 7.16
C THR A 56 4.01 15.72 8.10
N GLY A 57 2.98 16.49 7.73
CA GLY A 57 2.43 17.57 8.55
C GLY A 57 1.54 17.11 9.72
N LEU A 58 1.26 15.81 9.85
CA LEU A 58 0.40 15.31 10.93
C LEU A 58 1.13 15.30 12.29
N PRO A 59 0.37 15.34 13.41
CA PRO A 59 0.93 15.18 14.76
C PRO A 59 1.72 13.87 14.93
N GLU A 60 2.78 13.90 15.75
CA GLU A 60 3.69 12.76 15.95
C GLU A 60 2.99 11.48 16.44
N THR A 61 1.87 11.62 17.16
CA THR A 61 1.12 10.47 17.68
C THR A 61 0.39 9.69 16.57
N VAL A 62 -0.08 10.38 15.53
CA VAL A 62 -0.88 9.79 14.45
C VAL A 62 -0.06 9.56 13.18
N ARG A 63 1.03 10.29 13.00
CA ARG A 63 1.93 10.21 11.85
C ARG A 63 2.42 8.78 11.54
N PRO A 64 2.94 7.97 12.48
CA PRO A 64 3.43 6.64 12.16
C PRO A 64 2.31 5.73 11.64
N TRP A 65 1.12 5.80 12.24
CA TRP A 65 -0.06 5.04 11.78
C TRP A 65 -0.53 5.51 10.40
N ALA A 66 -0.51 6.82 10.14
CA ALA A 66 -0.83 7.37 8.84
C ALA A 66 0.16 6.91 7.76
N LEU A 67 1.46 6.84 8.07
CA LEU A 67 2.49 6.34 7.15
C LEU A 67 2.34 4.85 6.85
N VAL A 68 1.98 4.03 7.84
CA VAL A 68 1.67 2.60 7.64
C VAL A 68 0.41 2.42 6.77
N ALA A 69 -0.56 3.32 6.89
CA ALA A 69 -1.79 3.32 6.09
C ALA A 69 -1.62 3.96 4.70
N ALA A 70 -0.56 4.72 4.45
CA ALA A 70 -0.35 5.45 3.19
C ALA A 70 -0.42 4.56 1.92
N PRO A 71 0.17 3.34 1.89
CA PRO A 71 0.06 2.46 0.73
C PRO A 71 -1.38 2.02 0.42
N LEU A 72 -2.28 2.01 1.41
CA LEU A 72 -3.69 1.69 1.20
C LEU A 72 -4.37 2.70 0.27
N LEU A 73 -3.92 3.96 0.28
CA LEU A 73 -4.42 5.00 -0.63
C LEU A 73 -4.07 4.67 -2.09
N ASN A 74 -2.87 4.15 -2.34
CA ASN A 74 -2.47 3.68 -3.69
C ASN A 74 -3.38 2.53 -4.14
N ILE A 75 -3.57 1.52 -3.29
CA ILE A 75 -4.42 0.37 -3.59
C ILE A 75 -5.86 0.82 -3.85
N ALA A 76 -6.41 1.70 -3.01
CA ALA A 76 -7.76 2.25 -3.19
C ALA A 76 -7.89 3.03 -4.50
N PHE A 77 -6.93 3.90 -4.81
CA PHE A 77 -6.92 4.70 -6.03
C PHE A 77 -6.92 3.83 -7.28
N PHE A 78 -5.96 2.89 -7.39
CA PHE A 78 -5.90 1.99 -8.54
C PHE A 78 -7.14 1.11 -8.63
N THR A 79 -7.66 0.59 -7.52
CA THR A 79 -8.86 -0.25 -7.51
C THR A 79 -10.08 0.50 -8.03
N VAL A 80 -10.31 1.73 -7.57
CA VAL A 80 -11.43 2.57 -8.04
C VAL A 80 -11.28 2.88 -9.53
N MET A 81 -10.07 3.22 -9.98
CA MET A 81 -9.79 3.53 -11.37
C MET A 81 -10.01 2.30 -12.27
N CYS A 82 -9.50 1.12 -11.90
CA CYS A 82 -9.70 -0.14 -12.62
C CYS A 82 -11.19 -0.54 -12.66
N ARG A 83 -11.94 -0.35 -11.57
CA ARG A 83 -13.37 -0.66 -11.52
C ARG A 83 -14.18 0.24 -12.45
N ARG A 84 -13.88 1.55 -12.46
CA ARG A 84 -14.56 2.51 -13.35
C ARG A 84 -14.29 2.23 -14.82
N THR A 85 -13.05 1.93 -15.20
CA THR A 85 -12.71 1.58 -16.59
C THR A 85 -13.37 0.27 -17.02
N ALA A 86 -13.35 -0.76 -16.17
CA ALA A 86 -14.02 -2.03 -16.45
C ALA A 86 -15.55 -1.89 -16.54
N ALA A 87 -16.16 -0.98 -15.78
CA ALA A 87 -17.59 -0.67 -15.86
C ALA A 87 -17.92 0.06 -17.18
N ARG A 88 -17.10 1.04 -17.60
CA ARG A 88 -17.28 1.77 -18.87
C ARG A 88 -17.17 0.85 -20.09
N VAL A 89 -16.19 -0.05 -20.11
CA VAL A 89 -16.02 -1.03 -21.21
C VAL A 89 -17.23 -1.95 -21.34
N ARG A 90 -17.87 -2.32 -20.21
CA ARG A 90 -19.09 -3.14 -20.23
C ARG A 90 -20.30 -2.35 -20.75
N ALA A 91 -20.45 -1.09 -20.33
CA ALA A 91 -21.57 -0.25 -20.75
C ALA A 91 -21.57 0.07 -22.26
N GLY A 92 -20.40 0.21 -22.89
CA GLY A 92 -20.31 0.46 -24.34
C GLY A 92 -20.45 -0.78 -25.23
N LYS A 93 -20.58 -1.98 -24.64
CA LYS A 93 -20.83 -3.24 -25.39
C LYS A 93 -22.33 -3.60 -25.45
N ASN A 94 -23.14 -2.97 -24.60
CA ASN A 94 -24.60 -3.10 -24.60
C ASN A 94 -25.24 -2.00 -25.46
#